data_AF-A0A2V3HXP9-F1
#
_entry.id   AF-A0A2V3HXP9-F1
#
_cell.length_a   1.000
_cell.length_b   1.000
_cell.length_c   1.000
_cell.angle_alpha   90.00
_cell.angle_beta   90.00
_cell.angle_gamma   90.00
#
_symmetry.space_group_name_H-M   'P 1'
#
loop_
_entity.id
_entity.type
_entity.pdbx_description
1 polymer ?
#
loop_
_entity_poly.entity_id
_entity_poly.type
_entity_poly.pdbx_seq_one_letter_code
_entity_poly.pdbx_strand_id
1 'polypeptide(L)'
;MVQIRAAVAGHPVHHSLTPALFMFVADHLRASGEGLRIELLKNIDTVDLPEAMTVAYTSNRERPRRAERGAAAPRREFWLSLTTPLKHMVPPESAIELLGDARQIACVNQMLHDGHGWRGAATDGIGLVDVARENGIQFPAPEGQVKVGSEPLLCLHGGGSTARSCASAWAEAGGSICWEGGRRALDQRGPWSNSLIP
;
A
#
# COMPACT_ATOMS: atom_id res chain seq x y z
N MET A 1 6.10 -3.56 -23.64
CA MET A 1 5.39 -4.53 -22.80
C MET A 1 6.07 -4.58 -21.44
N VAL A 2 5.30 -4.39 -20.37
CA VAL A 2 5.78 -4.46 -18.98
C VAL A 2 5.36 -5.82 -18.40
N GLN A 3 6.27 -6.48 -17.69
CA GLN A 3 5.97 -7.69 -16.93
C GLN A 3 6.09 -7.38 -15.44
N ILE A 4 4.99 -7.50 -14.70
CA ILE A 4 4.95 -7.35 -13.26
C ILE A 4 4.90 -8.74 -12.62
N ARG A 5 5.81 -9.03 -11.71
CA ARG A 5 5.74 -10.19 -10.80
C ARG A 5 5.21 -9.70 -9.47
N ALA A 6 4.10 -10.26 -8.99
CA ALA A 6 3.45 -9.79 -7.77
C ALA A 6 3.39 -10.86 -6.69
N ALA A 7 3.63 -10.47 -5.44
CA ALA A 7 3.54 -11.34 -4.27
C ALA A 7 2.98 -10.59 -3.05
N VAL A 8 2.52 -11.34 -2.06
CA VAL A 8 2.15 -10.81 -0.74
C VAL A 8 3.07 -11.42 0.29
N ALA A 9 3.64 -10.60 1.18
CA ALA A 9 4.47 -11.04 2.28
C ALA A 9 3.89 -10.63 3.64
N GLY A 10 4.01 -11.53 4.61
CA GLY A 10 3.61 -11.34 6.00
C GLY A 10 3.45 -12.68 6.69
N HIS A 11 2.95 -12.67 7.93
CA HIS A 11 2.73 -13.90 8.68
C HIS A 11 1.56 -13.78 9.68
N PRO A 12 0.59 -14.71 9.64
CA PRO A 12 0.31 -15.65 8.54
C PRO A 12 -0.22 -14.93 7.29
N VAL A 13 0.00 -15.47 6.09
CA VAL A 13 -0.39 -14.80 4.82
C VAL A 13 -1.24 -15.64 3.85
N HIS A 14 -1.49 -16.92 4.16
CA HIS A 14 -2.18 -17.85 3.26
C HIS A 14 -3.65 -17.48 2.97
N HIS A 15 -4.29 -16.71 3.85
CA HIS A 15 -5.68 -16.28 3.72
C HIS A 15 -5.86 -14.97 2.94
N SER A 16 -4.77 -14.38 2.42
CA SER A 16 -4.84 -13.11 1.71
C SER A 16 -5.60 -13.25 0.39
N LEU A 17 -6.56 -12.35 0.16
CA LEU A 17 -7.29 -12.22 -1.10
C LEU A 17 -6.57 -11.32 -2.11
N THR A 18 -5.51 -10.63 -1.71
CA THR A 18 -4.74 -9.74 -2.60
C THR A 18 -4.32 -10.44 -3.89
N PRO A 19 -3.84 -11.70 -3.92
CA PRO A 19 -3.52 -12.37 -5.17
C PRO A 19 -4.73 -12.47 -6.12
N ALA A 20 -5.91 -12.84 -5.61
CA ALA A 20 -7.12 -12.92 -6.43
C ALA A 20 -7.52 -11.54 -7.00
N LEU A 21 -7.43 -10.48 -6.20
CA LEU A 21 -7.71 -9.11 -6.66
C LEU A 21 -6.74 -8.67 -7.77
N PHE A 22 -5.44 -9.00 -7.63
CA PHE A 22 -4.46 -8.73 -8.68
C PHE A 22 -4.79 -9.45 -10.00
N MET A 23 -5.34 -10.67 -9.95
CA MET A 23 -5.79 -11.36 -11.16
C MET A 23 -6.94 -10.63 -11.85
N PHE A 24 -7.94 -10.17 -11.10
CA PHE A 24 -9.05 -9.42 -11.69
C PHE A 24 -8.57 -8.13 -12.36
N VAL A 25 -7.65 -7.41 -11.73
CA VAL A 25 -7.01 -6.23 -12.33
C VAL A 25 -6.21 -6.60 -13.57
N ALA A 26 -5.43 -7.69 -13.52
CA ALA A 26 -4.65 -8.15 -14.66
C ALA A 26 -5.54 -8.48 -15.86
N ASP A 27 -6.65 -9.18 -15.63
CA ASP A 27 -7.58 -9.58 -16.68
C ASP A 27 -8.34 -8.37 -17.25
N HIS A 28 -8.74 -7.43 -16.39
CA HIS A 28 -9.34 -6.17 -16.83
C HIS A 28 -8.39 -5.37 -17.73
N LEU A 29 -7.13 -5.18 -17.32
CA LEU A 29 -6.14 -4.43 -18.11
C LEU A 29 -5.84 -5.12 -19.44
N ARG A 30 -5.76 -6.46 -19.47
CA ARG A 30 -5.62 -7.23 -20.72
C ARG A 30 -6.81 -7.01 -21.65
N ALA A 31 -8.03 -7.04 -21.12
CA ALA A 31 -9.24 -6.81 -21.91
C ALA A 31 -9.29 -5.38 -22.50
N SER A 32 -8.71 -4.41 -21.80
CA SER A 32 -8.59 -3.02 -22.25
C SER A 32 -7.46 -2.78 -23.26
N GLY A 33 -6.70 -3.84 -23.65
CA GLY A 33 -5.63 -3.75 -24.64
C GLY A 33 -4.30 -3.25 -24.08
N GLU A 34 -4.16 -3.14 -22.76
CA GLU A 34 -2.91 -2.70 -22.14
C GLU A 34 -1.80 -3.74 -22.30
N GLY A 35 -0.61 -3.27 -22.66
CA GLY A 35 0.59 -4.09 -22.88
C GLY A 35 1.24 -4.59 -21.58
N LEU A 36 0.44 -5.01 -20.61
CA LEU A 36 0.83 -5.38 -19.25
C LEU A 36 0.59 -6.87 -19.00
N ARG A 37 1.62 -7.55 -18.49
CA ARG A 37 1.49 -8.93 -18.00
C ARG A 37 1.79 -8.98 -16.51
N ILE A 38 0.79 -9.33 -15.71
CA ILE A 38 0.96 -9.64 -14.29
C ILE A 38 1.12 -11.16 -14.12
N GLU A 39 2.13 -11.56 -13.37
CA GLU A 39 2.43 -12.93 -12.95
C GLU A 39 2.41 -12.98 -11.42
N LEU A 40 1.52 -13.80 -10.85
CA LEU A 40 1.47 -13.99 -9.41
C LEU A 40 2.47 -15.04 -8.95
N LEU A 41 3.17 -14.72 -7.87
CA LEU A 41 4.04 -15.64 -7.17
C LEU A 41 3.36 -16.16 -5.90
N LYS A 42 3.95 -17.21 -5.33
CA LYS A 42 3.51 -17.74 -4.05
C LYS A 42 3.63 -16.66 -2.96
N ASN A 43 2.65 -16.59 -2.07
CA ASN A 43 2.73 -15.74 -0.90
C ASN A 43 3.98 -16.10 -0.06
N ILE A 44 4.65 -15.08 0.45
CA ILE A 44 5.89 -15.19 1.22
C ILE A 44 5.51 -15.14 2.69
N ASP A 45 5.39 -16.31 3.32
CA ASP A 45 5.03 -16.42 4.73
C ASP A 45 6.25 -16.17 5.61
N THR A 46 6.43 -14.93 6.04
CA THR A 46 7.61 -14.50 6.82
C THR A 46 7.29 -13.31 7.72
N VAL A 47 8.07 -13.19 8.78
CA VAL A 47 8.13 -12.04 9.68
C VAL A 47 9.35 -11.14 9.41
N ASP A 48 10.23 -11.54 8.49
CA ASP A 48 11.47 -10.85 8.15
C ASP A 48 11.36 -10.10 6.81
N LEU A 49 11.52 -8.77 6.86
CA LEU A 49 11.42 -7.92 5.68
C LEU A 49 12.57 -8.18 4.68
N PRO A 50 13.84 -8.24 5.09
CA PRO A 50 14.95 -8.67 4.24
C PRO A 50 14.69 -9.98 3.47
N GLU A 51 14.13 -11.01 4.12
CA GLU A 51 13.75 -12.25 3.45
C GLU A 51 12.71 -11.99 2.34
N ALA A 52 11.63 -11.27 2.66
CA ALA A 52 10.59 -10.94 1.69
C ALA A 52 11.15 -10.17 0.47
N MET A 53 12.01 -9.19 0.72
CA MET A 53 12.68 -8.41 -0.34
C MET A 53 13.66 -9.26 -1.16
N THR A 54 14.36 -10.22 -0.53
CA THR A 54 15.30 -11.12 -1.21
C THR A 54 14.57 -12.07 -2.15
N VAL A 55 13.47 -12.68 -1.70
CA VAL A 55 12.61 -13.52 -2.54
C VAL A 55 12.08 -12.71 -3.72
N ALA A 56 11.64 -11.48 -3.48
CA ALA A 56 11.17 -10.59 -4.53
C ALA A 56 12.25 -10.25 -5.56
N TYR A 57 13.44 -9.87 -5.08
CA TYR A 57 14.56 -9.50 -5.95
C TYR A 57 15.07 -10.68 -6.79
N THR A 58 15.21 -11.86 -6.19
CA THR A 58 15.66 -13.07 -6.90
C THR A 58 14.62 -13.53 -7.93
N SER A 59 13.35 -13.52 -7.55
CA SER A 59 12.23 -13.83 -8.44
C SER A 59 12.15 -12.85 -9.61
N ASN A 60 12.56 -11.59 -9.48
CA ASN A 60 12.57 -10.66 -10.61
C ASN A 60 13.67 -10.97 -11.65
N ARG A 61 14.79 -11.58 -11.21
CA ARG A 61 15.95 -11.87 -12.09
C ARG A 61 15.85 -13.19 -12.84
N GLU A 62 14.97 -14.10 -12.45
CA GLU A 62 14.82 -15.38 -13.16
C GLU A 62 14.44 -15.16 -14.64
N ARG A 63 15.40 -15.42 -15.55
CA ARG A 63 15.19 -15.40 -16.99
C ARG A 63 14.42 -16.66 -17.39
N PRO A 64 13.35 -16.57 -18.20
CA PRO A 64 12.84 -17.76 -18.87
C PRO A 64 13.94 -18.34 -19.78
N ARG A 65 14.17 -19.66 -19.70
CA ARG A 65 15.18 -20.40 -20.48
C ARG A 65 15.00 -20.30 -22.01
N ARG A 66 13.92 -19.70 -22.48
CA ARG A 66 13.63 -19.35 -23.88
C ARG A 66 13.27 -17.86 -23.97
N ALA A 67 14.27 -16.99 -24.06
CA ALA A 67 14.04 -15.67 -24.64
C ALA A 67 14.34 -15.80 -26.13
N GLU A 68 13.33 -15.62 -26.98
CA GLU A 68 13.50 -15.53 -28.43
C GLU A 68 14.52 -14.42 -28.73
N ARG A 69 15.59 -14.80 -29.43
CA ARG A 69 16.66 -13.85 -29.81
C ARG A 69 16.04 -12.84 -30.80
N GLY A 70 15.97 -11.57 -30.42
CA GLY A 70 15.66 -10.47 -31.35
C GLY A 70 14.62 -9.46 -30.87
N ALA A 71 13.79 -9.76 -29.87
CA ALA A 71 12.84 -8.80 -29.30
C ALA A 71 13.49 -8.01 -28.14
N ALA A 72 13.18 -6.71 -28.04
CA ALA A 72 13.56 -5.90 -26.87
C ALA A 72 12.98 -6.55 -25.60
N ALA A 73 13.82 -6.79 -24.59
CA ALA A 73 13.38 -7.43 -23.36
C ALA A 73 12.32 -6.56 -22.66
N PRO A 74 11.19 -7.15 -22.20
CA PRO A 74 10.19 -6.38 -21.48
C PRO A 74 10.78 -5.81 -20.20
N ARG A 75 10.35 -4.59 -19.83
CA ARG A 75 10.66 -4.00 -18.52
C ARG A 75 10.04 -4.88 -17.44
N ARG A 76 10.85 -5.32 -16.48
CA ARG A 76 10.45 -6.26 -15.43
C ARG A 76 10.40 -5.55 -14.09
N GLU A 77 9.22 -5.60 -13.50
CA GLU A 77 8.97 -4.97 -12.22
C GLU A 77 8.50 -6.03 -11.23
N PHE A 78 8.83 -5.83 -9.96
CA PHE A 78 8.34 -6.67 -8.88
C PHE A 78 7.44 -5.86 -7.96
N TRP A 79 6.21 -6.29 -7.78
CA TRP A 79 5.27 -5.72 -6.84
C TRP A 79 5.17 -6.61 -5.59
N LEU A 80 5.43 -6.04 -4.42
CA LEU A 80 5.38 -6.74 -3.14
C LEU A 80 4.39 -6.04 -2.22
N SER A 81 3.25 -6.68 -1.95
CA SER A 81 2.34 -6.21 -0.89
C SER A 81 2.83 -6.71 0.47
N LEU A 82 2.92 -5.81 1.44
CA LEU A 82 3.29 -6.13 2.82
C LEU A 82 2.06 -6.13 3.73
N THR A 83 1.93 -7.16 4.55
CA THR A 83 0.93 -7.23 5.63
C THR A 83 1.61 -7.44 6.98
N THR A 84 0.82 -7.62 8.04
CA THR A 84 1.34 -7.89 9.39
C THR A 84 2.35 -9.05 9.37
N PRO A 85 3.50 -8.94 10.07
CA PRO A 85 3.97 -7.79 10.84
C PRO A 85 4.80 -6.76 10.04
N LEU A 86 5.07 -7.00 8.76
CA LEU A 86 6.10 -6.31 7.97
C LEU A 86 5.84 -4.82 7.71
N LYS A 87 4.59 -4.36 7.78
CA LYS A 87 4.20 -3.00 7.36
C LYS A 87 4.98 -1.84 8.00
N HIS A 88 5.54 -2.02 9.18
CA HIS A 88 6.26 -0.98 9.93
C HIS A 88 7.78 -1.25 10.02
N MET A 89 8.26 -2.27 9.30
CA MET A 89 9.65 -2.74 9.38
C MET A 89 10.56 -2.09 8.33
N VAL A 90 10.01 -1.30 7.41
CA VAL A 90 10.80 -0.56 6.41
C VAL A 90 11.56 0.57 7.13
N PRO A 91 12.91 0.53 7.17
CA PRO A 91 13.67 1.55 7.87
C PRO A 91 13.53 2.90 7.16
N PRO A 92 13.32 4.01 7.88
CA PRO A 92 13.25 5.34 7.27
C PRO A 92 14.56 5.68 6.53
N GLU A 93 15.69 5.19 7.04
CA GLU A 93 17.04 5.52 6.53
C GLU A 93 17.51 4.53 5.44
N SER A 94 16.57 3.74 4.91
CA SER A 94 16.84 2.84 3.79
C SER A 94 16.96 3.60 2.47
N ALA A 95 17.59 2.97 1.48
CA ALA A 95 17.64 3.45 0.10
C ALA A 95 16.29 3.30 -0.64
N ILE A 96 15.20 2.99 0.06
CA ILE A 96 13.86 2.83 -0.50
C ILE A 96 13.25 4.22 -0.67
N GLU A 97 12.80 4.53 -1.88
CA GLU A 97 12.04 5.75 -2.16
C GLU A 97 10.63 5.61 -1.55
N LEU A 98 10.36 6.33 -0.47
CA LEU A 98 9.04 6.33 0.18
C LEU A 98 8.16 7.44 -0.41
N LEU A 99 7.00 7.04 -0.94
CA LEU A 99 6.03 7.92 -1.60
C LEU A 99 5.00 8.44 -0.59
N GLY A 100 4.61 9.72 -0.75
CA GLY A 100 3.65 10.40 0.12
C GLY A 100 4.08 10.38 1.59
N ASP A 101 3.13 10.20 2.49
CA ASP A 101 3.36 10.26 3.93
C ASP A 101 3.96 8.98 4.53
N ALA A 102 4.23 7.94 3.71
CA ALA A 102 4.66 6.61 4.17
C ALA A 102 5.85 6.66 5.15
N ARG A 103 6.77 7.61 4.94
CA ARG A 103 7.90 7.90 5.85
C ARG A 103 7.40 8.44 7.21
N GLN A 104 6.55 9.46 7.20
CA GLN A 104 6.07 10.12 8.41
C GLN A 104 5.18 9.20 9.26
N ILE A 105 4.38 8.35 8.63
CA ILE A 105 3.49 7.42 9.34
C ILE A 105 4.15 6.07 9.68
N ALA A 106 5.42 5.88 9.29
CA ALA A 106 6.17 4.62 9.45
C ALA A 106 5.32 3.40 9.05
N CYS A 107 4.79 3.44 7.82
CA CYS A 107 3.94 2.39 7.27
C CYS A 107 4.18 2.25 5.76
N VAL A 108 4.45 1.02 5.32
CA VAL A 108 4.54 0.63 3.92
C VAL A 108 3.77 -0.66 3.75
N ASN A 109 2.72 -0.66 2.93
CA ASN A 109 1.95 -1.87 2.60
C ASN A 109 2.12 -2.28 1.13
N GLN A 110 2.74 -1.44 0.30
CA GLN A 110 3.06 -1.74 -1.09
C GLN A 110 4.51 -1.35 -1.38
N MET A 111 5.24 -2.24 -2.04
CA MET A 111 6.59 -1.98 -2.55
C MET A 111 6.67 -2.33 -4.02
N LEU A 112 7.44 -1.55 -4.77
CA LEU A 112 7.73 -1.77 -6.19
C LEU A 112 9.24 -1.77 -6.39
N HIS A 113 9.77 -2.79 -7.05
CA HIS A 113 11.12 -2.78 -7.60
C HIS A 113 11.06 -2.63 -9.11
N ASP A 114 11.52 -1.51 -9.64
CA ASP A 114 11.41 -1.17 -11.08
C ASP A 114 12.60 -1.64 -11.93
N GLY A 115 13.56 -2.33 -11.31
CA GLY A 115 14.80 -2.78 -11.93
C GLY A 115 16.02 -1.97 -11.49
N HIS A 116 15.81 -0.77 -10.96
CA HIS A 116 16.86 0.11 -10.45
C HIS A 116 16.85 0.22 -8.93
N GLY A 117 15.65 0.34 -8.35
CA GLY A 117 15.52 0.52 -6.91
C GLY A 117 14.15 0.14 -6.39
N TRP A 118 14.03 0.19 -5.07
CA TRP A 118 12.79 -0.05 -4.35
C TRP A 118 12.06 1.26 -4.10
N ARG A 119 10.75 1.24 -4.32
CA ARG A 119 9.81 2.28 -3.90
C ARG A 119 8.81 1.68 -2.93
N GLY A 120 8.35 2.46 -1.97
CA GLY A 120 7.38 2.04 -0.96
C GLY A 120 6.26 3.05 -0.80
N ALA A 121 5.04 2.58 -0.58
CA ALA A 121 3.87 3.41 -0.36
C ALA A 121 2.95 2.80 0.71
N ALA A 122 2.11 3.67 1.29
CA ALA A 122 0.99 3.28 2.13
C ALA A 122 -0.32 3.54 1.37
N THR A 123 -1.04 2.47 1.07
CA THR A 123 -2.27 2.50 0.25
C THR A 123 -3.53 2.16 1.04
N ASP A 124 -3.39 1.70 2.29
CA ASP A 124 -4.55 1.34 3.12
C ASP A 124 -5.45 2.57 3.37
N GLY A 125 -4.83 3.70 3.75
CA GLY A 125 -5.57 4.92 4.08
C GLY A 125 -6.25 5.58 2.88
N ILE A 126 -5.54 5.72 1.75
CA ILE A 126 -6.16 6.27 0.54
C ILE A 126 -7.30 5.37 0.05
N GLY A 127 -7.14 4.05 0.13
CA GLY A 127 -8.20 3.10 -0.21
C GLY A 127 -9.43 3.22 0.69
N LEU A 128 -9.24 3.50 1.98
CA LEU A 128 -10.34 3.79 2.91
C LEU A 128 -11.10 5.05 2.48
N VAL A 129 -10.37 6.13 2.14
CA VAL A 129 -10.98 7.40 1.69
C VAL A 129 -11.73 7.22 0.37
N ASP A 130 -11.17 6.46 -0.57
CA ASP A 130 -11.82 6.17 -1.85
C ASP A 130 -13.13 5.39 -1.65
N VAL A 131 -13.11 4.35 -0.81
CA VAL A 131 -14.33 3.61 -0.46
C VAL A 131 -15.36 4.53 0.20
N ALA A 132 -14.94 5.43 1.09
CA ALA A 132 -15.83 6.39 1.72
C ALA A 132 -16.50 7.31 0.68
N ARG A 133 -15.74 7.86 -0.27
CA ARG A 133 -16.26 8.71 -1.36
C ARG A 133 -17.25 7.97 -2.26
N GLU A 134 -16.93 6.74 -2.65
CA GLU A 134 -17.83 5.87 -3.44
C GLU A 134 -19.15 5.58 -2.70
N ASN A 135 -19.16 5.64 -1.37
CA ASN A 135 -20.36 5.48 -0.54
C ASN A 135 -21.02 6.81 -0.15
N GLY A 136 -20.69 7.91 -0.84
CA GLY A 136 -21.35 9.21 -0.68
C GLY A 136 -20.84 10.05 0.49
N ILE A 137 -19.75 9.67 1.14
CA ILE A 137 -19.10 10.51 2.16
C ILE A 137 -18.39 11.67 1.46
N GLN A 138 -18.84 12.89 1.77
CA GLN A 138 -18.30 14.11 1.21
C GLN A 138 -17.24 14.70 2.11
N PHE A 139 -16.06 14.96 1.55
CA PHE A 139 -14.95 15.61 2.23
C PHE A 139 -14.90 17.10 1.88
N PRO A 140 -14.41 17.97 2.77
CA PRO A 140 -14.20 19.40 2.50
C PRO A 140 -13.42 19.65 1.21
N ALA A 141 -13.85 20.62 0.40
CA ALA A 141 -13.03 21.14 -0.68
C ALA A 141 -11.92 22.06 -0.12
N PRO A 142 -10.72 22.10 -0.72
CA PRO A 142 -9.61 22.94 -0.25
C PRO A 142 -9.94 24.44 -0.16
N GLU A 143 -10.92 24.93 -0.93
CA GLU A 143 -11.21 26.36 -1.10
C GLU A 143 -12.72 26.70 -0.96
N GLY A 144 -13.47 25.95 -0.15
CA GLY A 144 -14.90 26.18 0.07
C GLY A 144 -15.30 26.10 1.53
N GLN A 145 -16.09 27.09 1.98
CA GLN A 145 -16.64 27.20 3.34
C GLN A 145 -17.43 25.95 3.72
N VAL A 146 -16.78 25.00 4.39
CA VAL A 146 -17.49 23.94 5.12
C VAL A 146 -18.11 24.56 6.36
N LYS A 147 -19.38 24.25 6.63
CA LYS A 147 -19.98 24.54 7.93
C LYS A 147 -19.15 23.80 8.97
N VAL A 148 -18.47 24.55 9.84
CA VAL A 148 -17.75 24.00 11.00
C VAL A 148 -18.64 22.95 11.69
N GLY A 149 -18.16 21.70 11.79
CA GLY A 149 -18.89 20.59 12.42
C GLY A 149 -19.70 19.70 11.46
N SER A 150 -19.45 19.75 10.14
CA SER A 150 -20.03 18.81 9.17
C SER A 150 -19.00 17.91 8.49
N GLU A 151 -17.75 17.91 8.94
CA GLU A 151 -16.72 17.04 8.38
C GLU A 151 -16.97 15.56 8.71
N PRO A 152 -16.61 14.63 7.81
CA PRO A 152 -16.74 13.19 8.06
C PRO A 152 -15.95 12.75 9.29
N LEU A 153 -16.60 11.98 10.17
CA LEU A 153 -15.97 11.40 11.36
C LEU A 153 -15.51 9.96 11.10
N LEU A 154 -14.23 9.68 11.33
CA LEU A 154 -13.68 8.33 11.41
C LEU A 154 -13.52 7.91 12.86
N CYS A 155 -14.35 6.96 13.31
CA CYS A 155 -14.13 6.26 14.56
C CYS A 155 -13.08 5.17 14.36
N LEU A 156 -11.93 5.32 15.02
CA LEU A 156 -10.76 4.49 14.79
C LEU A 156 -10.39 3.72 16.07
N HIS A 157 -10.33 2.39 15.95
CA HIS A 157 -9.86 1.51 17.02
C HIS A 157 -8.52 0.86 16.65
N GLY A 158 -7.47 1.24 17.37
CA GLY A 158 -6.08 0.80 17.22
C GLY A 158 -5.12 1.91 16.75
N GLY A 159 -3.82 1.68 16.90
CA GLY A 159 -2.77 2.64 16.53
C GLY A 159 -1.59 2.00 15.80
N GLY A 160 -1.85 0.85 15.16
CA GLY A 160 -0.89 0.17 14.30
C GLY A 160 -0.63 0.87 12.98
N SER A 161 0.20 0.26 12.13
CA SER A 161 0.57 0.79 10.80
C SER A 161 -0.66 1.12 9.92
N THR A 162 -1.64 0.20 9.84
CA THR A 162 -2.89 0.45 9.09
C THR A 162 -3.67 1.62 9.68
N ALA A 163 -3.82 1.68 11.00
CA ALA A 163 -4.51 2.76 11.69
C ALA A 163 -3.85 4.12 11.43
N ARG A 164 -2.52 4.20 11.48
CA ARG A 164 -1.77 5.42 11.14
C ARG A 164 -1.96 5.82 9.68
N SER A 165 -1.95 4.86 8.75
CA SER A 165 -2.24 5.13 7.34
C SER A 165 -3.64 5.67 7.13
N CYS A 166 -4.65 5.06 7.75
CA CYS A 166 -6.05 5.53 7.68
C CYS A 166 -6.23 6.90 8.33
N ALA A 167 -5.65 7.13 9.51
CA ALA A 167 -5.72 8.41 10.20
C ALA A 167 -5.10 9.54 9.36
N SER A 168 -3.92 9.30 8.76
CA SER A 168 -3.25 10.29 7.89
C SER A 168 -4.11 10.66 6.69
N ALA A 169 -4.57 9.66 5.93
CA ALA A 169 -5.35 9.91 4.72
C ALA A 169 -6.72 10.55 5.02
N TRP A 170 -7.36 10.16 6.13
CA TRP A 170 -8.63 10.75 6.54
C TRP A 170 -8.48 12.21 6.97
N ALA A 171 -7.43 12.52 7.72
CA ALA A 171 -7.10 13.88 8.13
C ALA A 171 -6.73 14.76 6.93
N GLU A 172 -5.92 14.23 6.00
CA GLU A 172 -5.55 14.92 4.75
C GLU A 172 -6.77 15.21 3.88
N ALA A 173 -7.76 14.31 3.86
CA ALA A 173 -9.03 14.53 3.20
C ALA A 173 -9.92 15.58 3.91
N GLY A 174 -9.52 16.08 5.09
CA GLY A 174 -10.28 17.07 5.86
C GLY A 174 -11.33 16.49 6.79
N GLY A 175 -11.25 15.20 7.12
CA GLY A 175 -12.12 14.56 8.10
C GLY A 175 -11.62 14.70 9.55
N SER A 176 -12.55 14.52 10.48
CA SER A 176 -12.29 14.42 11.93
C SER A 176 -12.14 12.96 12.36
N ILE A 177 -11.41 12.71 13.45
CA ILE A 177 -11.04 11.37 13.92
C ILE A 177 -11.37 11.23 15.41
N CYS A 178 -12.22 10.28 15.76
CA CYS A 178 -12.43 9.84 17.14
C CYS A 178 -11.60 8.57 17.38
N TRP A 179 -10.60 8.64 18.25
CA TRP A 179 -9.79 7.47 18.59
C TRP A 179 -10.36 6.74 19.81
N GLU A 180 -10.89 5.54 19.60
CA GLU A 180 -11.61 4.75 20.62
C GLU A 180 -10.68 3.78 21.39
N GLY A 181 -9.37 3.96 21.31
CA GLY A 181 -8.40 3.11 22.02
C GLY A 181 -7.88 1.93 21.20
N GLY A 182 -7.64 0.80 21.85
CA GLY A 182 -7.16 -0.45 21.25
C GLY A 182 -5.78 -0.89 21.72
N ARG A 183 -5.29 -2.04 21.19
CA ARG A 183 -4.06 -2.70 21.67
C ARG A 183 -2.80 -1.84 21.56
N ARG A 184 -2.73 -1.00 20.52
CA ARG A 184 -1.66 -0.04 20.28
C ARG A 184 -2.26 1.35 20.29
N ALA A 185 -1.63 2.29 20.98
CA ALA A 185 -2.05 3.68 20.97
C ALA A 185 -1.78 4.32 19.60
N LEU A 186 -2.70 5.17 19.14
CA LEU A 186 -2.46 6.06 18.01
C LEU A 186 -1.61 7.24 18.51
N ASP A 187 -0.46 7.51 17.88
CA ASP A 187 0.42 8.59 18.33
C ASP A 187 -0.28 9.95 18.17
N GLN A 188 -0.24 10.78 19.20
CA GLN A 188 -0.83 12.13 19.19
C GLN A 188 -0.04 13.13 18.35
N ARG A 189 1.18 12.79 17.92
CA ARG A 189 2.08 13.66 17.14
C ARG A 189 2.11 13.30 15.64
N GLY A 190 1.23 12.41 15.19
CA GLY A 190 1.13 12.09 13.76
C GLY A 190 0.53 13.22 12.93
N PRO A 191 0.57 13.12 11.58
CA PRO A 191 -0.05 14.08 10.66
C PRO A 191 -1.51 14.41 10.97
N TRP A 192 -2.21 13.46 11.58
CA TRP A 192 -3.62 13.56 11.97
C TRP A 192 -3.88 14.32 13.28
N SER A 193 -2.86 14.82 13.97
CA SER A 193 -3.00 15.37 15.33
C SER A 193 -4.08 16.44 15.45
N ASN A 194 -4.21 17.30 14.45
CA ASN A 194 -5.18 18.41 14.44
C ASN A 194 -6.61 17.96 14.09
N SER A 195 -6.77 16.73 13.60
CA SER A 195 -8.06 16.12 13.27
C SER A 195 -8.58 15.23 14.41
N LEU A 196 -7.80 15.01 15.48
CA LEU A 196 -8.25 14.24 16.63
C LEU A 196 -9.27 15.04 17.43
N ILE A 197 -10.47 14.49 17.59
CA ILE A 197 -11.46 15.01 18.52
C ILE A 197 -11.29 14.37 19.91
N PRO A 198 -11.62 15.09 21.00
CA PRO A 198 -11.52 14.60 22.37
C PRO A 198 -12.30 13.31 22.65
#